data_AF-A0A2W7MMZ9-F1
#
_entry.id   AF-A0A2W7MMZ9-F1
#
_cell.length_a   1.000
_cell.length_b   1.000
_cell.length_c   1.000
_cell.angle_alpha   90.00
_cell.angle_beta   90.00
_cell.angle_gamma   90.00
#
_symmetry.space_group_name_H-M   'P 1'
#
loop_
_entity.id
_entity.type
_entity.pdbx_description
1 polymer ?
#
loop_
_entity_poly.entity_id
_entity_poly.type
_entity_poly.pdbx_seq_one_letter_code
_entity_poly.pdbx_strand_id
1 'polypeptide(L)' 'MDKETQEQKKILEELLEWTKKRDTILEEIEHKLYDMKEIAEYAFEHDLSPDEVARLNRQLDEKKREVQSLENQLQSVVH' A
#
# COMPACT_ATOMS: atom_id res chain seq x y z
N MET A 1 -26.82 -2.93 29.99
CA MET A 1 -25.90 -3.87 29.31
C MET A 1 -25.11 -4.57 30.39
N ASP A 2 -24.95 -5.88 30.29
CA ASP A 2 -24.11 -6.61 31.22
C ASP A 2 -22.62 -6.34 30.92
N LYS A 3 -21.75 -6.66 31.87
CA LYS A 3 -20.31 -6.37 31.81
C LYS A 3 -19.60 -7.11 30.67
N GLU A 4 -20.06 -8.31 30.33
CA GLU A 4 -19.58 -9.14 29.22
C GLU A 4 -19.92 -8.49 27.88
N THR A 5 -21.15 -7.99 27.70
CA THR A 5 -21.52 -7.24 26.49
C THR A 5 -20.67 -5.97 26.31
N GLN A 6 -20.33 -5.27 27.39
CA GLN A 6 -19.47 -4.08 27.31
C GLN A 6 -18.03 -4.41 26.91
N GLU A 7 -17.49 -5.52 27.40
CA GLU A 7 -16.14 -5.96 27.07
C GLU A 7 -16.06 -6.44 25.61
N GLN A 8 -17.05 -7.21 25.15
CA GLN A 8 -17.16 -7.63 23.75
C GLN A 8 -17.23 -6.42 22.81
N LYS A 9 -17.99 -5.38 23.18
CA LYS A 9 -18.08 -4.15 22.39
C LYS A 9 -16.72 -3.47 22.23
N LYS A 10 -15.92 -3.36 23.30
CA LYS A 10 -14.59 -2.74 23.24
C LYS A 10 -13.64 -3.51 22.33
N ILE A 11 -13.62 -4.84 22.44
CA ILE A 11 -12.81 -5.70 21.58
C ILE A 11 -13.20 -5.50 20.10
N LEU A 12 -14.50 -5.46 19.81
CA LEU A 12 -14.98 -5.23 18.45
C LEU A 12 -14.64 -3.83 17.92
N GLU A 13 -14.66 -2.81 18.77
CA GLU A 13 -14.25 -1.44 18.41
C GLU A 13 -12.74 -1.37 18.10
N GLU A 14 -11.91 -2.04 18.90
CA GLU A 14 -10.46 -2.14 18.66
C GLU A 14 -10.14 -2.91 17.37
N LEU A 15 -10.82 -4.04 17.12
CA LEU A 15 -10.69 -4.81 15.89
C LEU A 15 -11.11 -3.99 14.66
N LEU A 16 -12.21 -3.25 14.76
CA LEU A 16 -12.70 -2.41 13.67
C LEU A 16 -11.68 -1.32 13.32
N GLU A 17 -11.14 -0.64 14.33
CA GLU A 17 -10.13 0.40 14.13
C GLU A 17 -8.84 -0.16 13.56
N TRP A 18 -8.43 -1.35 14.01
CA TRP A 18 -7.30 -2.08 13.46
C TRP A 18 -7.50 -2.44 11.99
N THR A 19 -8.66 -2.97 11.62
CA THR A 19 -8.97 -3.31 10.23
C THR A 19 -8.98 -2.07 9.34
N LYS A 20 -9.57 -0.95 9.79
CA LYS A 20 -9.57 0.30 9.02
C LYS A 20 -8.16 0.81 8.72
N LYS A 21 -7.27 0.77 9.70
CA LYS A 21 -5.86 1.18 9.50
C LYS A 21 -5.16 0.31 8.46
N ARG A 22 -5.41 -0.99 8.47
CA ARG A 22 -4.86 -1.91 7.46
C ARG A 22 -5.42 -1.64 6.08
N ASP A 23 -6.72 -1.36 5.98
CA ASP A 23 -7.41 -1.08 4.73
C ASP A 23 -6.81 0.16 4.05
N THR A 24 -6.62 1.25 4.79
CA THR A 24 -5.97 2.47 4.27
C THR A 24 -4.55 2.21 3.74
N ILE A 25 -3.75 1.42 4.44
CA ILE A 25 -2.40 1.08 3.97
C ILE A 25 -2.46 0.24 2.67
N LEU A 26 -3.42 -0.67 2.56
CA LEU A 26 -3.61 -1.49 1.36
C LEU A 26 -4.08 -0.65 0.16
N GLU A 27 -4.98 0.32 0.37
CA GLU A 27 -5.38 1.27 -0.68
C GLU A 27 -4.18 2.08 -1.19
N GLU A 28 -3.29 2.54 -0.30
CA GLU A 28 -2.07 3.26 -0.70
C GLU A 28 -1.09 2.36 -1.49
N ILE A 29 -0.96 1.09 -1.11
CA ILE A 29 -0.16 0.11 -1.86
C ILE A 29 -0.77 -0.09 -3.24
N GLU A 30 -2.08 -0.30 -3.33
CA GLU A 30 -2.78 -0.53 -4.59
C GLU A 30 -2.57 0.65 -5.56
N HIS A 31 -2.74 1.89 -5.09
CA HIS A 31 -2.47 3.08 -5.92
C HIS A 31 -1.06 3.10 -6.49
N LYS A 32 -0.04 2.78 -5.66
CA LYS A 32 1.35 2.75 -6.13
C LYS A 32 1.60 1.63 -7.13
N LEU A 33 0.94 0.48 -6.97
CA LEU A 33 1.04 -0.61 -7.93
C LEU A 33 0.39 -0.25 -9.27
N TYR A 34 -0.71 0.51 -9.26
CA TYR A 34 -1.28 1.08 -10.49
C TYR A 34 -0.31 2.06 -11.16
N ASP A 35 0.33 2.97 -10.41
CA ASP A 35 1.35 3.86 -10.98
C ASP A 35 2.49 3.06 -11.65
N MET A 36 2.96 2.00 -11.00
CA MET A 36 4.00 1.12 -11.54
C MET A 36 3.54 0.41 -12.82
N LYS A 37 2.26 0.00 -12.87
CA LYS A 37 1.66 -0.60 -14.05
C LYS A 37 1.61 0.40 -15.21
N GLU A 38 1.19 1.63 -14.97
CA GLU A 38 1.14 2.69 -15.99
C GLU A 38 2.53 2.98 -16.58
N ILE A 39 3.57 3.00 -15.73
CA ILE A 39 4.97 3.14 -16.18
C ILE A 39 5.37 1.99 -17.11
N ALA A 40 4.99 0.75 -16.76
CA ALA A 40 5.32 -0.43 -17.56
C ALA A 40 4.56 -0.46 -18.89
N GLU A 41 3.28 -0.10 -18.88
CA GLU A 41 2.45 0.02 -20.09
C GLU A 41 3.01 1.10 -21.02
N TYR A 42 3.34 2.29 -20.49
CA TYR A 42 3.97 3.35 -21.27
C TYR A 42 5.29 2.89 -21.90
N ALA A 43 6.13 2.18 -21.16
CA ALA A 43 7.40 1.68 -21.67
C ALA A 43 7.26 0.57 -22.72
N PHE A 44 6.14 -0.16 -22.70
CA PHE A 44 5.84 -1.19 -23.69
C PHE A 44 5.30 -0.59 -25.00
N GLU A 45 4.50 0.48 -24.91
CA GLU A 45 3.84 1.10 -26.06
C GLU A 45 4.73 2.06 -26.85
N HIS A 46 5.85 2.52 -26.29
CA HIS A 46 6.69 3.56 -26.88
C HIS A 46 8.12 3.09 -27.12
N ASP A 47 8.70 3.53 -28.25
CA ASP A 47 10.14 3.43 -28.47
C ASP A 47 10.87 4.46 -27.60
N LEU A 48 11.44 3.99 -26.49
CA LEU A 48 12.10 4.84 -25.51
C LEU A 48 13.59 5.03 -25.82
N SER A 49 14.05 6.25 -25.64
CA SER A 49 15.49 6.53 -25.58
C SER A 49 16.12 5.94 -24.32
N PRO A 50 17.45 5.70 -24.29
CA PRO A 50 18.15 5.24 -23.09
C PRO A 50 17.94 6.15 -21.87
N ASP A 51 17.85 7.46 -22.08
CA ASP A 51 17.61 8.45 -21.02
C ASP A 51 16.19 8.32 -20.43
N GLU A 52 15.19 8.07 -21.27
CA GLU A 52 13.82 7.81 -20.83
C GLU A 52 13.71 6.49 -20.07
N VAL A 53 14.35 5.43 -20.56
CA VAL A 53 14.44 4.15 -19.84
C VAL A 53 15.07 4.36 -18.46
N ALA A 54 16.17 5.10 -18.37
CA ALA A 54 16.82 5.40 -17.09
C ALA A 54 15.94 6.26 -16.16
N ARG A 55 15.11 7.16 -16.72
CA ARG A 55 14.14 7.95 -15.95
C ARG A 55 13.00 7.09 -15.42
N LEU A 56 12.40 6.25 -16.25
CA LEU A 56 11.28 5.38 -15.84
C LEU A 56 11.72 4.35 -14.81
N ASN A 57 12.91 3.76 -14.96
CA ASN A 57 13.45 2.84 -13.95
C ASN A 57 13.64 3.52 -12.59
N ARG A 58 14.11 4.78 -12.56
CA ARG A 58 14.22 5.53 -11.30
C ARG A 58 12.86 5.74 -10.62
N GLN A 59 11.82 6.09 -11.40
CA GLN A 59 10.46 6.23 -10.87
C GLN A 59 9.92 4.90 -10.33
N LEU A 60 10.16 3.81 -11.07
CA LEU A 60 9.74 2.47 -10.66
C LEU A 60 10.44 2.04 -9.36
N ASP A 61 11.73 2.30 -9.22
CA ASP A 61 12.48 1.96 -8.01
C ASP A 61 12.10 2.81 -6.80
N GLU A 62 11.73 4.08 -7.01
CA GLU A 62 11.14 4.91 -5.96
C GLU A 62 9.81 4.33 -5.48
N LYS A 63 8.90 4.00 -6.40
CA LYS A 63 7.61 3.38 -6.09
C LYS A 63 7.75 2.03 -5.37
N LYS A 64 8.71 1.19 -5.78
CA LYS A 64 9.04 -0.06 -5.05
C LYS A 64 9.44 0.19 -3.59
N ARG A 65 10.26 1.21 -3.32
CA ARG A 65 10.66 1.55 -1.95
C ARG A 65 9.47 2.04 -1.12
N GLU A 66 8.61 2.86 -1.73
CA GLU A 66 7.38 3.32 -1.07
C GLU A 66 6.46 2.14 -0.72
N VAL A 67 6.23 1.21 -1.66
CA VAL A 67 5.45 -0.02 -1.41
C VAL A 67 6.07 -0.83 -0.28
N GLN A 68 7.40 -1.06 -0.32
CA GLN A 68 8.06 -1.82 0.72
C GLN A 68 7.98 -1.15 2.11
N SER A 69 8.02 0.18 2.16
CA SER A 69 7.78 0.94 3.39
C SER A 69 6.37 0.71 3.92
N LEU A 70 5.35 0.73 3.05
CA LEU A 70 3.96 0.48 3.43
C LEU A 70 3.72 -0.98 3.86
N GLU A 71 4.36 -1.95 3.20
CA GLU A 71 4.31 -3.36 3.61
C GLU A 71 4.92 -3.55 5.01
N ASN A 72 6.03 -2.86 5.32
CA ASN A 72 6.62 -2.87 6.65
C ASN A 72 5.69 -2.23 7.69
N GLN A 73 5.00 -1.14 7.34
CA GLN A 73 3.99 -0.53 8.21
C GLN A 73 2.83 -1.51 8.45
N LEU A 74 2.33 -2.17 7.41
CA LEU A 74 1.27 -3.15 7.50
C LEU A 74 1.65 -4.32 8.44
N GLN A 75 2.89 -4.81 8.34
CA GLN A 75 3.42 -5.84 9.26
C GLN A 75 3.55 -5.32 10.69
N SER A 76 3.95 -4.06 10.88
CA SER A 76 4.04 -3.46 12.22
C SER A 76 2.68 -3.24 12.88
N VAL A 77 1.61 -3.03 12.09
CA VAL A 77 0.23 -2.96 12.62
C VAL A 77 -0.23 -4.33 13.14
N VAL A 78 0.45 -5.43 12.79
CA VAL A 78 0.13 -6.80 13.23
C VAL A 78 0.83 -7.19 14.55
N HIS A 79 1.75 -6.37 15.07
CA HIS A 79 2.52 -6.65 16.30
C HIS A 79 2.39 -5.55 17.36
#